data_AF-A0A2Z6AXZ3-F1
#
_entry.id   AF-A0A2Z6AXZ3-F1
#
_cell.length_a   1.000
_cell.length_b   1.000
_cell.length_c   1.000
_cell.angle_alpha   90.00
_cell.angle_beta   90.00
_cell.angle_gamma   90.00
#
_symmetry.space_group_name_H-M   'P 1'
#
loop_
_entity.id
_entity.type
_entity.pdbx_description
1 polymer ?
#
loop_
_entity_poly.entity_id
_entity_poly.type
_entity_poly.pdbx_seq_one_letter_code
_entity_poly.pdbx_strand_id
1 'polypeptide(L)'
;MDGFFLTTALILIGLMLMTLYRAIVGPTVLDRLLGVNGIGSKTVVLLVIAGHLFHREEMFVDIALAYGMLNFIAVIASAKFFQKRKGLHQEPQGQ
;
A
#
# COMPACT_ATOMS: atom_id res chain seq x y z
N MET A 1 -22.94 -12.42 11.18
CA MET A 1 -22.19 -11.86 10.04
C MET A 1 -20.69 -11.75 10.34
N ASP A 2 -20.32 -11.65 11.62
CA ASP A 2 -18.94 -11.48 12.09
C ASP A 2 -17.97 -12.58 11.63
N GLY A 3 -18.43 -13.84 11.55
CA GLY A 3 -17.61 -14.96 11.05
C GLY A 3 -17.11 -14.77 9.61
N PHE A 4 -17.90 -14.12 8.75
CA PHE A 4 -17.49 -13.78 7.38
C PHE A 4 -16.39 -12.72 7.38
N PHE A 5 -16.56 -11.66 8.17
CA PHE A 5 -15.58 -10.59 8.31
C PHE A 5 -14.26 -11.09 8.92
N LEU A 6 -14.33 -11.95 9.92
CA LEU A 6 -13.16 -12.53 10.58
C LEU A 6 -12.39 -13.47 9.63
N THR A 7 -13.10 -14.31 8.86
CA THR A 7 -12.46 -15.17 7.84
C THR A 7 -11.80 -14.32 6.75
N THR A 8 -12.49 -13.27 6.29
CA THR A 8 -11.95 -12.33 5.29
C THR A 8 -10.71 -11.61 5.81
N ALA A 9 -10.71 -11.16 7.07
CA ALA A 9 -9.56 -10.55 7.72
C ALA A 9 -8.37 -11.51 7.79
N LEU A 10 -8.58 -12.77 8.17
CA LEU A 10 -7.52 -13.79 8.21
C LEU A 10 -6.92 -14.07 6.83
N ILE A 11 -7.76 -14.19 5.79
CA ILE A 11 -7.30 -14.37 4.40
C ILE A 11 -6.49 -13.14 3.96
N LEU A 12 -6.95 -11.93 4.27
CA LEU A 12 -6.23 -10.70 3.95
C LEU A 12 -4.87 -10.62 4.65
N ILE A 13 -4.78 -11.05 5.92
CA ILE A 13 -3.50 -11.13 6.64
C ILE A 13 -2.57 -12.13 5.95
N GLY A 14 -3.07 -13.31 5.55
CA GLY A 14 -2.29 -14.28 4.76
C GLY A 14 -1.77 -13.70 3.45
N LEU A 15 -2.61 -12.99 2.70
CA LEU A 15 -2.21 -12.28 1.47
C LEU A 15 -1.18 -11.19 1.74
N MET A 16 -1.30 -10.48 2.87
CA MET A 16 -0.31 -9.45 3.27
C MET A 16 1.06 -10.05 3.52
N LEU A 17 1.15 -11.21 4.17
CA LEU A 17 2.41 -11.92 4.39
C LEU A 17 3.09 -12.28 3.05
N MET A 18 2.31 -12.74 2.06
CA MET A 18 2.84 -13.03 0.73
C MET A 18 3.37 -11.77 0.04
N THR A 19 2.65 -10.65 0.14
CA THR A 19 3.12 -9.37 -0.43
C THR A 19 4.33 -8.80 0.29
N LEU A 20 4.44 -9.02 1.61
CA LEU A 20 5.60 -8.63 2.42
C LEU A 20 6.83 -9.43 2.03
N TYR A 21 6.69 -10.73 1.81
CA TYR A 21 7.78 -11.55 1.26
C TYR A 21 8.29 -11.00 -0.08
N ARG A 22 7.37 -10.66 -1.01
CA ARG A 22 7.75 -10.06 -2.30
C ARG A 22 8.39 -8.68 -2.15
N ALA A 23 7.94 -7.86 -1.20
CA ALA A 23 8.49 -6.54 -0.94
C ALA A 23 9.95 -6.58 -0.45
N ILE A 24 10.32 -7.63 0.30
CA ILE A 24 11.68 -7.81 0.84
C ILE A 24 12.60 -8.47 -0.20
N VAL A 25 12.12 -9.54 -0.84
CA VAL A 25 12.92 -10.37 -1.76
C VAL A 25 12.97 -9.79 -3.18
N GLY A 26 12.17 -8.76 -3.48
CA GLY A 26 12.13 -8.11 -4.79
C GLY A 26 13.52 -7.70 -5.29
N PRO A 27 13.94 -8.16 -6.51
CA PRO A 27 15.26 -7.88 -7.06
C PRO A 27 15.40 -6.43 -7.51
N THR A 28 14.31 -5.80 -7.96
CA THR A 28 14.31 -4.40 -8.40
C THR A 28 13.70 -3.48 -7.35
N VAL A 29 14.14 -2.22 -7.31
CA VAL A 29 13.57 -1.22 -6.39
C VAL A 29 12.09 -0.98 -6.70
N LEU A 30 11.68 -1.12 -7.97
CA LEU A 30 10.29 -1.02 -8.39
C LEU A 30 9.44 -2.17 -7.83
N ASP A 31 9.96 -3.41 -7.81
CA ASP A 31 9.24 -4.56 -7.23
C ASP A 31 9.02 -4.39 -5.73
N ARG A 32 10.03 -3.85 -5.02
CA ARG A 32 9.92 -3.52 -3.60
C ARG A 32 8.86 -2.45 -3.38
N LEU A 33 8.84 -1.41 -4.22
CA LEU A 33 7.86 -0.33 -4.15
C LEU A 33 6.43 -0.82 -4.40
N LEU A 34 6.24 -1.66 -5.41
CA LEU A 34 4.95 -2.30 -5.71
C LEU A 34 4.52 -3.24 -4.58
N GLY A 35 5.47 -3.93 -3.94
CA GLY A 35 5.23 -4.73 -2.75
C GLY A 35 4.70 -3.89 -1.58
N VAL A 36 5.37 -2.79 -1.25
CA VAL A 36 4.98 -1.87 -0.16
C VAL A 36 3.59 -1.27 -0.43
N ASN A 37 3.33 -0.80 -1.65
CA ASN A 37 2.02 -0.25 -1.98
C ASN A 37 0.89 -1.31 -1.90
N GLY A 38 1.18 -2.53 -2.35
CA GLY A 38 0.26 -3.65 -2.27
C GLY A 38 -0.11 -4.07 -0.83
N ILE A 39 0.78 -3.82 0.13
CA ILE A 39 0.50 -3.97 1.57
C ILE A 39 -0.41 -2.83 2.03
N GLY A 40 -0.05 -1.58 1.71
CA GLY A 40 -0.80 -0.40 2.14
C GLY A 40 -2.28 -0.44 1.77
N SER A 41 -2.61 -0.89 0.55
CA SER A 41 -4.02 -1.04 0.12
C SER A 41 -4.79 -2.10 0.91
N LYS A 42 -4.14 -3.19 1.33
CA LYS A 42 -4.79 -4.24 2.14
C LYS A 42 -4.99 -3.79 3.59
N THR A 43 -4.05 -3.01 4.12
CA THR A 43 -4.16 -2.41 5.45
C THR A 43 -5.40 -1.52 5.58
N VAL A 44 -5.71 -0.69 4.56
CA VAL A 44 -6.93 0.16 4.57
C VAL A 44 -8.19 -0.70 4.70
N VAL A 45 -8.29 -1.79 3.92
CA VAL A 45 -9.43 -2.72 3.99
C VAL A 45 -9.50 -3.41 5.35
N LEU A 46 -8.35 -3.81 5.91
CA LEU A 46 -8.28 -4.44 7.22
C LEU A 46 -8.75 -3.49 8.33
N LEU A 47 -8.40 -2.20 8.26
CA LEU A 47 -8.83 -1.19 9.22
C LEU A 47 -10.35 -1.02 9.23
N VAL A 48 -10.99 -1.01 8.05
CA VAL A 48 -12.46 -0.93 7.95
C VAL A 48 -13.12 -2.18 8.53
N ILE A 49 -12.59 -3.38 8.22
CA ILE A 49 -13.09 -4.64 8.79
C ILE A 49 -12.92 -4.66 10.32
N ALA A 50 -11.78 -4.18 10.82
CA ALA A 50 -11.53 -4.05 12.25
C ALA A 50 -12.53 -3.10 12.91
N GLY A 51 -12.86 -1.97 12.28
CA GLY A 51 -13.88 -1.04 12.75
C GLY A 51 -15.23 -1.69 12.99
N HIS A 52 -15.64 -2.57 12.08
CA HIS A 52 -16.87 -3.34 12.23
C HIS A 52 -16.77 -4.38 13.37
N LEU A 53 -15.66 -5.12 13.46
CA LEU A 53 -15.45 -6.13 14.50
C LEU A 53 -15.36 -5.53 15.92
N PHE A 54 -14.88 -4.29 16.06
CA PHE A 54 -14.77 -3.59 17.34
C PHE A 54 -15.96 -2.68 17.66
N HIS A 55 -16.99 -2.61 16.80
CA HIS A 55 -18.14 -1.70 16.94
C HIS A 55 -17.73 -0.24 17.15
N ARG A 56 -16.72 0.20 16.38
CA ARG A 56 -16.14 1.56 16.41
C ARG A 56 -15.88 2.04 14.99
N GLU A 57 -16.88 1.91 14.10
CA GLU A 57 -16.72 2.13 12.67
C GLU A 57 -16.19 3.54 12.37
N GLU A 58 -16.75 4.57 13.01
CA GLU A 58 -16.40 5.98 12.79
C GLU A 58 -14.89 6.23 12.95
N MET A 59 -14.32 5.81 14.10
CA MET A 59 -12.90 6.00 14.39
C MET A 59 -12.00 5.24 13.41
N PHE A 60 -12.34 4.00 13.08
CA PHE A 60 -11.53 3.18 12.20
C PHE A 60 -11.60 3.63 10.75
N VAL A 61 -12.74 4.17 10.29
CA VAL A 61 -12.89 4.75 8.95
C VAL A 61 -12.03 6.00 8.82
N ASP A 62 -11.99 6.88 9.84
CA ASP A 62 -11.11 8.05 9.84
C ASP A 62 -9.63 7.64 9.72
N ILE A 63 -9.21 6.64 10.50
CA ILE A 63 -7.85 6.09 10.44
C ILE A 63 -7.59 5.45 9.07
N ALA A 64 -8.55 4.72 8.51
CA ALA A 64 -8.42 4.07 7.20
C ALA A 64 -8.27 5.09 6.07
N LEU A 65 -9.03 6.19 6.11
CA LEU A 65 -8.92 7.28 5.14
C LEU A 65 -7.58 7.99 5.26
N ALA A 66 -7.16 8.35 6.48
CA ALA A 66 -5.86 8.98 6.72
C ALA A 66 -4.71 8.07 6.23
N TYR A 67 -4.77 6.78 6.52
CA TYR A 67 -3.77 5.81 6.07
C TYR A 67 -3.80 5.63 4.55
N GLY A 68 -4.98 5.63 3.93
CA GLY A 68 -5.15 5.59 2.47
C GLY A 68 -4.51 6.78 1.78
N MET A 69 -4.73 7.99 2.32
CA MET A 69 -4.09 9.21 1.83
C MET A 69 -2.57 9.14 1.98
N LEU A 70 -2.07 8.67 3.13
CA LEU A 70 -0.63 8.50 3.37
C LEU A 70 0.00 7.52 2.37
N ASN A 71 -0.63 6.37 2.14
CA ASN A 71 -0.16 5.39 1.16
C ASN A 71 -0.13 5.97 -0.26
N PHE A 72 -1.14 6.75 -0.63
CA PHE A 72 -1.18 7.42 -1.94
C PHE A 72 -0.06 8.46 -2.10
N ILE A 73 0.17 9.29 -1.08
CA ILE A 73 1.27 10.26 -1.07
C ILE A 73 2.62 9.53 -1.18
N ALA A 74 2.82 8.43 -0.46
CA ALA A 74 4.05 7.64 -0.52
C ALA A 74 4.33 7.12 -1.94
N VAL A 75 3.31 6.66 -2.66
CA VAL A 75 3.46 6.22 -4.07
C VAL A 75 3.84 7.38 -4.97
N ILE A 76 3.16 8.53 -4.88
CA ILE A 76 3.46 9.70 -5.71
C ILE A 76 4.88 10.20 -5.43
N ALA A 77 5.25 10.31 -4.16
CA ALA A 77 6.59 10.73 -3.73
C ALA A 77 7.65 9.80 -4.31
N SER A 78 7.41 8.49 -4.23
CA SER A 78 8.31 7.49 -4.79
C SER A 78 8.40 7.59 -6.31
N ALA A 79 7.28 7.71 -7.02
CA ALA A 79 7.24 7.88 -8.47
C ALA A 79 8.03 9.13 -8.93
N LYS A 80 7.83 10.27 -8.26
CA LYS A 80 8.59 11.51 -8.50
C LYS A 80 10.08 11.34 -8.23
N PHE A 81 10.43 10.63 -7.15
CA PHE A 81 11.83 10.35 -6.81
C PHE A 81 12.52 9.51 -7.89
N PHE A 82 11.86 8.46 -8.41
CA PHE A 82 12.39 7.66 -9.50
C PHE A 82 12.51 8.44 -10.81
N GLN A 83 11.51 9.26 -11.15
CA GLN A 83 11.54 10.09 -12.35
C GLN A 83 12.71 11.08 -12.29
N LYS A 84 12.95 11.71 -11.13
CA LYS A 84 14.07 12.65 -10.94
C LYS A 84 15.44 11.95 -10.96
N ARG A 85 15.55 10.74 -10.39
CA ARG A 85 16.79 9.94 -10.39
C ARG A 85 17.15 9.35 -11.76
N LYS A 86 16.16 8.99 -12.58
CA LYS A 86 16.39 8.43 -13.93
C LYS A 86 16.72 9.47 -15.01
N GLY A 87 16.79 10.76 -14.67
CA GLY A 87 17.43 11.79 -15.51
C GLY A 87 16.92 11.83 -16.95
N LEU A 88 15.81 12.54 -17.19
CA LEU A 88 15.58 13.14 -18.50
C LEU A 88 16.55 14.32 -18.69
N HIS A 89 17.81 14.00 -18.98
CA HIS A 89 18.72 14.85 -19.74
C HIS A 89 19.28 13.98 -20.88
N GLN A 90 18.39 13.66 -21.83
CA GLN A 90 18.76 13.61 -23.23
C GLN A 90 17.96 14.73 -23.90
N GLU A 91 18.30 15.98 -23.60
CA GLU A 91 18.19 16.98 -24.66
C GLU A 91 19.27 16.59 -25.67
N PRO A 92 18.92 16.24 -26.92
CA PRO A 92 19.93 16.21 -27.96
C PRO A 92 20.55 17.60 -27.99
N GLN A 93 21.87 17.69 -27.83
CA GLN A 93 22.59 18.90 -28.17
C GLN A 93 22.31 19.16 -29.65
N GLY A 94 21.35 20.06 -29.91
CA GLY A 94 21.12 20.62 -31.23
C GLY A 94 22.37 21.39 -31.62
N GLN A 95 23.16 20.76 -32.48
CA GLN A 95 24.04 21.42 -33.43
C GLN A 95 23.21 22.23 -34.43
#